data_AF-A0A5C7RC39-F1
#
_entry.id   AF-A0A5C7RC39-F1
#
_cell.length_a   1.000
_cell.length_b   1.000
_cell.length_c   1.000
_cell.angle_alpha   90.00
_cell.angle_beta   90.00
_cell.angle_gamma   90.00
#
_symmetry.space_group_name_H-M   'P 1'
#
loop_
_entity.id
_entity.type
_entity.pdbx_description
1 polymer ?
#
loop_
_entity_poly.entity_id
_entity_poly.type
_entity_poly.pdbx_seq_one_letter_code
_entity_poly.pdbx_strand_id
1 'polypeptide(L)' 'MKSLFHFFSHLIQPADAANDSAHTSSEIRQAIRELRSLSDRDLSDMGLTRSEIEYAVRHGRKGIDDDQRHVA' A
#
# COMPACT_ATOMS: atom_id res chain seq x y z
N MET A 1 20.21 -8.00 -21.65
CA MET A 1 20.62 -7.78 -20.25
C MET A 1 20.85 -6.29 -20.03
N LYS A 2 19.88 -5.62 -19.44
CA LYS A 2 20.01 -4.28 -18.85
C LYS A 2 19.33 -4.40 -17.51
N SER A 3 20.20 -4.49 -16.52
CA SER A 3 19.99 -5.10 -15.22
C SER A 3 19.11 -4.22 -14.33
N LEU A 4 18.34 -4.91 -13.50
CA LEU A 4 17.73 -4.60 -12.21
C LEU A 4 18.35 -3.44 -11.39
N PHE A 5 19.58 -3.02 -11.67
CA PHE A 5 20.25 -1.85 -11.09
C PHE A 5 19.61 -0.49 -11.45
N HIS A 6 18.94 -0.34 -12.60
CA HIS A 6 18.28 0.92 -12.98
C HIS A 6 17.00 1.22 -12.18
N PHE A 7 16.42 0.17 -11.57
CA PHE A 7 15.26 0.31 -10.68
C PHE A 7 15.66 0.94 -9.35
N PHE A 8 16.86 0.64 -8.84
CA PHE A 8 17.32 1.12 -7.53
C PHE A 8 17.93 2.54 -7.57
N SER A 9 18.42 3.01 -8.72
CA SER A 9 19.10 4.31 -8.83
C SER A 9 18.19 5.55 -8.75
N HIS A 10 16.86 5.38 -8.71
CA HIS A 10 15.91 6.48 -8.55
C HIS A 10 15.40 6.63 -7.11
N LEU A 11 15.85 5.82 -6.16
CA LEU A 11 15.41 5.89 -4.76
C LEU A 11 16.02 7.07 -3.96
N ILE A 12 16.76 7.97 -4.62
CA ILE A 12 17.25 9.22 -4.01
C ILE A 12 16.85 10.38 -4.94
N GLN A 13 15.55 10.60 -5.09
CA GLN A 13 15.02 11.90 -5.52
C GLN A 13 14.03 12.40 -4.46
N PRO A 14 14.41 13.38 -3.63
CA PRO A 14 13.52 13.99 -2.63
C PRO A 14 12.56 15.02 -3.28
N ALA A 15 12.09 14.76 -4.50
CA ALA A 15 11.28 15.70 -5.29
C ALA A 15 9.79 15.30 -5.39
N ASP A 16 9.41 14.07 -5.04
CA ASP A 16 8.03 13.58 -5.15
C ASP A 16 7.23 13.62 -3.83
N ALA A 17 7.70 14.35 -2.82
CA ALA A 17 7.01 14.53 -1.54
C ALA A 17 5.73 15.40 -1.64
N ALA A 18 5.15 15.58 -2.82
CA ALA A 18 4.05 16.49 -3.07
C ALA A 18 3.07 15.97 -4.14
N ASN A 19 2.50 14.76 -3.96
CA ASN A 19 1.21 14.45 -4.57
C ASN A 19 0.51 13.22 -3.94
N ASP A 20 -0.21 13.44 -2.84
CA ASP A 20 -1.49 12.75 -2.64
C ASP A 20 -2.30 12.90 -3.95
N SER A 21 -2.86 11.89 -4.60
CA SER A 21 -4.10 11.26 -4.15
C SER A 21 -4.69 10.45 -5.31
N ALA A 22 -5.30 9.30 -4.97
CA ALA A 22 -5.98 8.33 -5.85
C ALA A 22 -5.09 7.25 -6.50
N HIS A 23 -4.93 6.14 -5.78
CA HIS A 23 -4.58 4.85 -6.39
C HIS A 23 -5.50 4.56 -7.57
N THR A 24 -4.94 4.08 -8.68
CA THR A 24 -5.76 3.73 -9.83
C THR A 24 -6.66 2.53 -9.50
N SER A 25 -7.83 2.43 -10.16
CA SER A 25 -8.72 1.26 -9.99
C SER A 25 -8.00 -0.06 -10.28
N SER A 26 -6.98 -0.05 -11.15
CA SER A 26 -6.14 -1.21 -11.44
C SER A 26 -5.24 -1.57 -10.27
N GLU A 27 -4.56 -0.60 -9.67
CA GLU A 27 -3.71 -0.79 -8.48
C GLU A 27 -4.53 -1.34 -7.31
N ILE A 28 -5.71 -0.77 -7.05
CA ILE A 28 -6.61 -1.24 -5.98
C ILE A 28 -6.99 -2.71 -6.21
N ARG A 29 -7.37 -3.08 -7.44
CA ARG A 29 -7.72 -4.47 -7.77
C ARG A 29 -6.53 -5.41 -7.64
N GLN A 30 -5.35 -4.96 -8.03
CA GLN A 30 -4.13 -5.75 -7.90
C GLN A 30 -3.81 -6.00 -6.42
N ALA A 31 -3.79 -4.95 -5.59
CA ALA A 31 -3.56 -5.07 -4.16
C ALA A 31 -4.58 -6.01 -3.48
N ILE A 32 -5.87 -5.90 -3.82
CA ILE A 32 -6.91 -6.80 -3.30
C ILE A 32 -6.62 -8.26 -3.69
N ARG A 33 -6.19 -8.53 -4.94
CA ARG A 33 -5.87 -9.89 -5.40
C ARG A 33 -4.65 -10.45 -4.68
N GLU A 34 -3.60 -9.65 -4.51
CA GLU A 34 -2.39 -10.05 -3.81
C GLU A 34 -2.69 -10.39 -2.35
N LEU A 35 -3.41 -9.51 -1.62
CA LEU A 35 -3.82 -9.78 -0.24
C LEU A 35 -4.75 -11.01 -0.13
N ARG A 36 -5.61 -11.24 -1.12
CA ARG A 36 -6.45 -12.45 -1.19
C ARG A 36 -5.68 -13.74 -1.50
N SER A 37 -4.45 -13.65 -1.99
CA SER A 37 -3.60 -14.83 -2.22
C SER A 37 -2.82 -15.26 -0.97
N LEU A 38 -2.65 -14.37 0.00
CA LEU A 38 -1.97 -14.68 1.27
C LEU A 38 -2.77 -15.68 2.10
N SER A 39 -2.15 -16.38 3.05
CA SER A 39 -2.87 -17.25 3.98
C SER A 39 -3.60 -16.44 5.06
N ASP A 40 -4.57 -17.06 5.73
CA ASP A 40 -5.28 -16.40 6.83
C ASP A 40 -4.35 -16.09 8.02
N ARG A 41 -3.28 -16.88 8.20
CA ARG A 41 -2.23 -16.59 9.18
C ARG A 41 -1.46 -15.33 8.80
N ASP A 42 -1.00 -15.21 7.55
CA ASP A 42 -0.25 -14.04 7.10
C ASP A 42 -1.09 -12.76 7.21
N LEU A 43 -2.39 -12.85 6.87
CA LEU A 43 -3.33 -11.75 7.07
C LEU A 43 -3.49 -11.40 8.54
N SER A 44 -3.63 -12.41 9.41
CA SER A 44 -3.75 -12.22 10.85
C SER A 44 -2.50 -11.58 11.46
N ASP A 45 -1.31 -11.96 11.00
CA ASP A 45 -0.03 -11.38 11.46
C ASP A 45 0.05 -9.88 11.14
N MET A 46 -0.56 -9.44 10.04
CA MET A 46 -0.71 -8.03 9.70
C MET A 46 -1.89 -7.35 10.42
N GLY A 47 -2.71 -8.10 11.17
CA GLY A 47 -3.93 -7.61 11.80
C GLY A 47 -5.05 -7.29 10.80
N LEU A 48 -5.18 -8.09 9.75
CA LEU A 48 -6.21 -7.98 8.73
C LEU A 48 -7.04 -9.27 8.68
N THR A 49 -8.35 -9.14 8.46
CA THR A 49 -9.21 -10.26 8.06
C THR A 49 -9.56 -10.18 6.57
N ARG A 50 -9.93 -11.32 5.97
CA ARG A 50 -10.35 -11.39 4.54
C ARG A 50 -11.45 -10.39 4.20
N SER A 51 -12.38 -10.20 5.12
CA SER A 51 -13.53 -9.31 5.02
C SER A 51 -13.12 -7.84 4.95
N GLU A 52 -12.00 -7.50 5.58
CA GLU A 52 -11.51 -6.11 5.71
C GLU A 52 -10.60 -5.68 4.56
N ILE A 53 -10.05 -6.63 3.78
CA ILE A 53 -9.08 -6.34 2.69
C ILE A 53 -9.57 -5.23 1.77
N GLU A 54 -10.80 -5.32 1.26
CA GLU A 54 -11.31 -4.32 0.31
C GLU A 54 -11.48 -2.93 0.96
N TYR A 55 -11.97 -2.90 2.19
CA TYR A 55 -12.11 -1.65 2.92
C TYR A 55 -10.75 -1.03 3.22
N ALA A 56 -9.80 -1.82 3.72
CA ALA A 56 -8.45 -1.39 4.09
C ALA A 56 -7.65 -0.87 2.90
N VAL A 57 -7.75 -1.53 1.73
CA VAL A 57 -7.06 -1.07 0.52
C VAL A 57 -7.63 0.25 0.00
N ARG A 58 -8.95 0.46 0.12
CA ARG A 58 -9.62 1.65 -0.45
C ARG A 58 -9.59 2.86 0.48
N HIS A 59 -9.61 2.64 1.79
CA HIS A 59 -9.82 3.69 2.78
C HIS A 59 -8.70 3.75 3.83
N GLY A 60 -7.69 2.88 3.72
CA GLY A 60 -6.68 2.72 4.75
C GLY A 60 -7.20 1.95 5.96
N ARG A 61 -6.34 1.76 6.98
CA ARG A 61 -6.75 1.09 8.22
C ARG A 61 -7.24 2.12 9.22
N LYS A 62 -8.51 1.95 9.61
CA LYS A 62 -9.15 2.76 10.66
C LYS A 62 -8.29 2.77 11.93
N GLY A 63 -7.80 3.95 12.31
CA GLY A 63 -6.99 4.16 13.52
C GLY A 63 -5.47 4.20 13.34
N ILE A 64 -4.94 4.10 12.10
CA ILE A 64 -3.49 4.30 11.82
C ILE A 64 -3.27 5.60 11.04
N ASP A 65 -4.21 5.97 10.18
CA ASP A 65 -4.06 7.11 9.26
C ASP A 65 -4.47 8.45 9.87
N ASP A 66 -5.20 8.45 11.00
CA ASP A 66 -5.58 9.68 11.73
C ASP A 66 -4.37 10.33 12.42
N ASP A 67 -3.40 9.55 12.89
CA ASP A 67 -2.23 10.10 13.60
C ASP A 67 -1.19 10.72 12.65
N GLN A 68 -1.17 10.32 11.38
CA GLN A 68 -0.21 10.85 10.39
C GLN A 68 -0.62 12.20 9.79
N ARG A 69 -1.86 12.65 9.98
CA ARG A 69 -2.34 13.94 9.46
C ARG A 69 -2.07 15.12 10.41
N HIS A 70 -1.52 14.87 11.60
CA HIS A 70 -1.39 15.86 12.68
C HIS A 70 0.06 16.25 13.03
N VAL A 71 1.00 16.13 12.09
CA VAL A 71 2.37 16.65 12.28
C VAL A 71 2.78 17.59 11.15
N ALA A 72 2.78 18.88 11.52
CA ALA A 72 3.43 20.07 10.94
C ALA A 72 2.84 20.67 9.66
#